data_AF-A0A8R7TFQ4-F1
#
_entry.id   AF-A0A8R7TFQ4-F1
#
_cell.length_a   1.000
_cell.length_b   1.000
_cell.length_c   1.000
_cell.angle_alpha   90.00
_cell.angle_beta   90.00
_cell.angle_gamma   90.00
#
_symmetry.space_group_name_H-M   'P 1'
#
loop_
_entity.id
_entity.type
_entity.pdbx_description
1 polymer ?
#
loop_
_entity_poly.entity_id
_entity_poly.type
_entity_poly.pdbx_seq_one_letter_code
_entity_poly.pdbx_strand_id
1 'polypeptide(L)'
;MNMTHLVSLAIMAINEKETLELEELCLPPTLSKLEIGGQLDRKRMPQIVSSFSDHENITLLALAFSKLDEDSFSCLLVLHGLRALWVDKAYEGKRLHFNAMTFPKLRLLSISDAPQLNDVVVEESALQSLVHLSLTDCPELKALPDGIEHLRTLEKLYL
;
A
#
# COMPACT_ATOMS: atom_id res chain seq x y z
N MET A 1 -18.17 -8.15 15.22
CA MET A 1 -19.05 -7.98 14.03
C MET A 1 -19.53 -9.34 13.52
N ASN A 2 -20.76 -9.47 13.02
CA ASN A 2 -21.37 -10.75 12.53
C ASN A 2 -21.31 -10.90 10.99
N MET A 3 -20.30 -10.32 10.35
CA MET A 3 -20.16 -10.27 8.88
C MET A 3 -19.32 -11.45 8.37
N THR A 4 -19.84 -12.67 8.53
CA THR A 4 -19.09 -13.91 8.28
C THR A 4 -18.76 -14.17 6.80
N HIS A 5 -19.47 -13.53 5.87
CA HIS A 5 -19.29 -13.70 4.42
C HIS A 5 -18.71 -12.46 3.72
N LEU A 6 -18.28 -11.44 4.46
CA LEU A 6 -17.79 -10.19 3.87
C LEU A 6 -16.39 -10.40 3.28
N VAL A 7 -16.29 -10.32 1.95
CA VAL A 7 -15.02 -10.50 1.21
C VAL A 7 -14.40 -9.17 0.75
N SER A 8 -15.22 -8.14 0.56
CA SER A 8 -14.80 -6.82 0.11
C SER A 8 -15.41 -5.73 0.98
N LEU A 9 -14.58 -4.78 1.43
CA LEU A 9 -14.99 -3.64 2.23
C LEU A 9 -14.35 -2.37 1.65
N ALA A 10 -15.16 -1.34 1.51
CA ALA A 10 -14.71 0.00 1.17
C ALA A 10 -15.19 0.97 2.26
N ILE A 11 -14.26 1.73 2.83
CA ILE A 11 -14.54 2.79 3.81
C ILE A 11 -14.11 4.10 3.19
N MET A 12 -15.08 4.98 2.91
CA MET A 12 -14.83 6.23 2.21
C MET A 12 -15.33 7.39 3.07
N ALA A 13 -14.44 8.35 3.31
CA ALA A 13 -14.77 9.63 3.87
C ALA A 13 -15.64 10.42 2.88
N ILE A 14 -16.36 11.41 3.39
CA ILE A 14 -17.20 12.30 2.60
C ILE A 14 -16.33 13.15 1.66
N ASN A 15 -15.08 13.45 2.08
CA ASN A 15 -14.11 14.18 1.29
C ASN A 15 -12.66 13.84 1.68
N GLU A 16 -11.70 14.22 0.84
CA GLU A 16 -10.26 13.97 1.02
C GLU A 16 -9.63 14.61 2.28
N LYS A 17 -10.35 15.52 2.94
CA LYS A 17 -9.86 16.25 4.12
C LYS A 17 -10.32 15.63 5.44
N GLU A 18 -11.32 14.77 5.40
CA GLU A 18 -11.87 14.13 6.58
C GLU A 18 -10.97 12.98 7.04
N THR A 19 -10.69 12.96 8.33
CA THR A 19 -9.94 11.90 9.00
C THR A 19 -10.89 10.78 9.40
N LEU A 20 -10.60 9.57 8.96
CA LEU A 20 -11.35 8.38 9.34
C LEU A 20 -10.92 7.90 10.73
N GLU A 21 -11.87 7.90 11.65
CA GLU A 21 -11.68 7.33 12.98
C GLU A 21 -11.94 5.81 12.92
N LEU A 22 -10.93 5.05 12.51
CA LEU A 22 -10.99 3.59 12.43
C LEU A 22 -10.74 2.91 13.80
N GLU A 23 -11.29 3.49 14.89
CA GLU A 23 -11.22 2.88 16.23
C GLU A 23 -11.96 1.54 16.23
N GLU A 24 -11.34 0.53 16.84
CA GLU A 24 -11.96 -0.79 17.04
C GLU A 24 -12.34 -1.55 15.75
N LEU A 25 -11.68 -1.24 14.63
CA LEU A 25 -11.95 -1.90 13.36
C LEU A 25 -11.50 -3.37 13.43
N CYS A 26 -12.40 -4.27 13.83
CA CYS A 26 -12.19 -5.71 13.77
C CYS A 26 -12.68 -6.26 12.44
N LEU A 27 -11.77 -6.43 11.48
CA LEU A 27 -12.11 -6.93 10.16
C LEU A 27 -12.35 -8.46 10.20
N PRO A 28 -13.38 -8.96 9.50
CA PRO A 28 -13.66 -10.39 9.48
C PRO A 28 -12.54 -11.14 8.77
N PRO A 29 -12.24 -12.39 9.18
CA PRO A 29 -11.17 -13.17 8.57
C PRO A 29 -11.45 -13.49 7.10
N THR A 30 -12.71 -13.40 6.64
CA THR A 30 -13.08 -13.64 5.24
C THR A 30 -12.76 -12.47 4.31
N LEU A 31 -12.38 -11.31 4.85
CA LEU A 31 -12.08 -10.13 4.06
C LEU A 31 -10.79 -10.34 3.25
N SER A 32 -10.87 -10.12 1.94
CA SER A 32 -9.72 -10.22 1.03
C SER A 32 -9.43 -8.94 0.26
N LYS A 33 -10.39 -8.01 0.24
CA LYS A 33 -10.30 -6.72 -0.42
C LYS A 33 -10.67 -5.60 0.55
N LEU A 34 -9.74 -4.68 0.77
CA LEU A 34 -9.94 -3.51 1.61
C LEU A 34 -9.60 -2.25 0.82
N GLU A 35 -10.54 -1.31 0.77
CA GLU A 35 -10.34 0.03 0.24
C GLU A 35 -10.61 1.06 1.33
N ILE A 36 -9.70 2.01 1.50
CA ILE A 36 -9.83 3.10 2.46
C ILE A 36 -9.57 4.41 1.73
N GLY A 37 -10.57 5.28 1.64
CA GLY A 37 -10.43 6.62 1.07
C GLY A 37 -10.71 7.68 2.12
N GLY A 38 -9.71 8.44 2.52
CA GLY A 38 -9.78 9.44 3.58
C GLY A 38 -8.46 9.51 4.35
N GLN A 39 -8.30 10.55 5.16
CA GLN A 39 -7.07 10.71 5.95
C GLN A 39 -7.03 9.68 7.07
N LEU A 40 -5.83 9.15 7.31
CA LEU A 40 -5.56 8.25 8.43
C LEU A 40 -4.61 8.94 9.40
N ASP A 41 -4.83 8.73 10.70
CA ASP A 41 -3.85 9.13 11.70
C ASP A 41 -2.62 8.22 11.58
N ARG A 42 -1.48 8.80 11.18
CA ARG A 42 -0.21 8.10 10.99
C ARG A 42 0.22 7.33 12.24
N LYS A 43 -0.08 7.84 13.44
CA LYS A 43 0.25 7.18 14.72
C LYS A 43 -0.54 5.90 14.95
N ARG A 44 -1.63 5.73 14.20
CA ARG A 44 -2.57 4.62 14.32
C ARG A 44 -2.42 3.57 13.22
N MET A 45 -1.54 3.83 12.24
CA MET A 45 -1.28 2.92 11.14
C MET A 45 -0.83 1.52 11.59
N PRO A 46 0.08 1.35 12.57
CA PRO A 46 0.41 0.03 13.09
C PRO A 46 -0.82 -0.75 13.60
N GLN A 47 -1.72 -0.06 14.30
CA GLN A 47 -2.93 -0.64 14.89
C GLN A 47 -3.93 -1.01 13.79
N ILE A 48 -4.13 -0.13 12.81
CA ILE A 48 -4.99 -0.40 11.65
C ILE A 48 -4.50 -1.63 10.90
N VAL A 49 -3.20 -1.71 10.60
CA VAL A 49 -2.60 -2.87 9.92
C VAL A 49 -2.74 -4.15 10.74
N SER A 50 -2.51 -4.08 12.06
CA SER A 50 -2.63 -5.24 12.94
C SER A 50 -4.03 -5.87 12.93
N SER A 51 -5.08 -5.07 12.68
CA SER A 51 -6.45 -5.58 12.57
C SER A 51 -6.69 -6.53 11.40
N PHE A 52 -5.76 -6.60 10.43
CA PHE A 52 -5.92 -7.44 9.24
C PHE A 52 -4.64 -8.14 8.74
N SER A 53 -3.51 -7.99 9.44
CA SER A 53 -2.27 -8.72 9.12
C SER A 53 -2.34 -10.20 9.48
N ASP A 54 -3.04 -10.57 10.56
CA ASP A 54 -2.96 -11.90 11.18
C ASP A 54 -3.50 -13.05 10.32
N HIS A 55 -4.29 -12.74 9.30
CA HIS A 55 -5.05 -13.75 8.55
C HIS A 55 -4.53 -13.99 7.13
N GLU A 56 -3.52 -13.22 6.66
CA GLU A 56 -3.00 -13.22 5.27
C GLU A 56 -4.06 -13.16 4.14
N ASN A 57 -5.34 -12.96 4.47
CA ASN A 57 -6.44 -13.04 3.50
C ASN A 57 -6.59 -11.77 2.68
N ILE A 58 -6.12 -10.62 3.18
CA ILE A 58 -6.06 -9.37 2.42
C ILE A 58 -5.07 -9.54 1.27
N THR A 59 -5.64 -9.67 0.07
CA THR A 59 -4.89 -9.78 -1.18
C THR A 59 -4.93 -8.47 -1.97
N LEU A 60 -5.92 -7.62 -1.69
CA LEU A 60 -6.07 -6.30 -2.28
C LEU A 60 -6.18 -5.24 -1.20
N LEU A 61 -5.29 -4.25 -1.28
CA LEU A 61 -5.37 -3.03 -0.49
C LEU A 61 -5.35 -1.81 -1.43
N ALA A 62 -6.33 -0.93 -1.29
CA ALA A 62 -6.32 0.39 -1.91
C ALA A 62 -6.44 1.47 -0.85
N LEU A 63 -5.54 2.45 -0.90
CA LEU A 63 -5.50 3.59 0.01
C LEU A 63 -5.60 4.87 -0.81
N ALA A 64 -6.56 5.72 -0.49
CA ALA A 64 -6.71 7.03 -1.09
C ALA A 64 -6.72 8.11 -0.01
N PHE A 65 -6.04 9.24 -0.26
CA PHE A 65 -6.02 10.40 0.65
C PHE A 65 -5.44 10.15 2.05
N SER A 66 -4.74 9.02 2.28
CA SER A 66 -4.38 8.52 3.62
C SER A 66 -3.20 9.21 4.29
N LYS A 67 -2.52 10.16 3.62
CA LYS A 67 -1.40 10.95 4.17
C LYS A 67 -0.28 10.13 4.81
N LEU A 68 0.09 9.02 4.18
CA LEU A 68 1.18 8.16 4.62
C LEU A 68 2.53 8.87 4.42
N ASP A 69 3.33 8.96 5.47
CA ASP A 69 4.78 9.19 5.36
C ASP A 69 5.54 7.86 5.28
N GLU A 70 6.86 7.92 5.29
CA GLU A 70 7.74 6.76 5.17
C GLU A 70 7.52 5.74 6.30
N ASP A 71 7.40 6.23 7.54
CA ASP A 71 7.19 5.38 8.72
C ASP A 71 5.81 4.70 8.69
N SER A 72 4.76 5.45 8.37
CA SER A 72 3.40 4.88 8.29
C SER A 72 3.20 3.96 7.09
N PHE A 73 3.84 4.23 5.94
CA PHE A 73 3.86 3.30 4.82
C PHE A 73 4.60 2.02 5.17
N SER A 74 5.71 2.09 5.92
CA SER A 74 6.51 0.93 6.30
C SER A 74 5.72 -0.12 7.10
N CYS A 75 4.65 0.30 7.79
CA CYS A 75 3.74 -0.60 8.49
C CYS A 75 3.06 -1.59 7.53
N LEU A 76 2.87 -1.23 6.25
CA LEU A 76 2.22 -2.09 5.25
C LEU A 76 3.12 -3.25 4.81
N LEU A 77 4.45 -3.15 4.98
CA LEU A 77 5.39 -4.12 4.42
C LEU A 77 5.26 -5.53 5.03
N VAL A 78 4.62 -5.64 6.19
CA VAL A 78 4.31 -6.91 6.88
C VAL A 78 3.20 -7.72 6.20
N LEU A 79 2.48 -7.13 5.24
CA LEU A 79 1.35 -7.76 4.56
C LEU A 79 1.83 -8.69 3.44
N HIS A 80 2.45 -9.81 3.81
CA HIS A 80 3.05 -10.77 2.87
C HIS A 80 2.03 -11.46 1.94
N GLY A 81 0.74 -11.44 2.30
CA GLY A 81 -0.38 -11.96 1.50
C GLY A 81 -0.81 -11.05 0.34
N LEU A 82 -0.40 -9.78 0.33
CA LEU A 82 -0.85 -8.82 -0.68
C LEU A 82 -0.44 -9.22 -2.09
N ARG A 83 -1.39 -9.10 -3.01
CA ARG A 83 -1.23 -9.33 -4.45
C ARG A 83 -1.35 -8.04 -5.24
N ALA A 84 -2.07 -7.05 -4.72
CA ALA A 84 -2.18 -5.76 -5.35
C ALA A 84 -2.33 -4.64 -4.30
N LEU A 85 -1.54 -3.58 -4.50
CA LEU A 85 -1.50 -2.40 -3.66
C LEU A 85 -1.68 -1.16 -4.53
N TRP A 86 -2.73 -0.38 -4.25
CA TRP A 86 -2.97 0.92 -4.84
C TRP A 86 -2.84 2.00 -3.76
N VAL A 87 -2.10 3.05 -4.06
CA VAL A 87 -1.90 4.20 -3.18
C VAL A 87 -2.09 5.45 -4.03
N ASP A 88 -3.25 6.09 -3.89
CA ASP A 88 -3.67 7.21 -4.73
C ASP A 88 -3.81 8.49 -3.91
N LYS A 89 -3.00 9.51 -4.19
CA LYS A 89 -2.96 10.75 -3.40
C LYS A 89 -2.81 10.48 -1.89
N ALA A 90 -2.15 9.37 -1.56
CA ALA A 90 -2.12 8.83 -0.21
C ALA A 90 -0.72 8.79 0.39
N TYR A 91 0.33 9.08 -0.38
CA TYR A 91 1.71 9.07 0.09
C TYR A 91 2.34 10.47 0.01
N GLU A 92 2.81 10.97 1.16
CA GLU A 92 3.44 12.27 1.36
C GLU A 92 4.93 12.15 1.72
N GLY A 93 5.47 10.93 1.80
CA GLY A 93 6.90 10.70 2.04
C GLY A 93 7.77 11.02 0.81
N LYS A 94 9.09 10.99 1.00
CA LYS A 94 10.06 11.24 -0.08
C LYS A 94 10.66 9.97 -0.63
N ARG A 95 10.78 8.93 0.20
CA ARG A 95 11.46 7.69 -0.13
C ARG A 95 10.61 6.45 0.13
N LEU A 96 10.49 5.61 -0.89
CA LEU A 96 10.01 4.23 -0.75
C LEU A 96 11.21 3.28 -0.75
N HIS A 97 11.34 2.48 0.31
CA HIS A 97 12.42 1.49 0.41
C HIS A 97 11.81 0.10 0.63
N PHE A 98 11.95 -0.76 -0.38
CA PHE A 98 11.55 -2.15 -0.34
C PHE A 98 12.76 -3.02 -0.03
N ASN A 99 12.88 -3.44 1.22
CA ASN A 99 13.95 -4.34 1.66
C ASN A 99 13.74 -5.78 1.16
N ALA A 100 14.77 -6.60 1.27
CA ALA A 100 14.70 -8.01 0.91
C ALA A 100 13.48 -8.71 1.53
N MET A 101 12.78 -9.54 0.74
CA MET A 101 11.58 -10.30 1.14
C MET A 101 10.32 -9.44 1.42
N THR A 102 10.37 -8.12 1.20
CA THR A 102 9.16 -7.28 1.22
C THR A 102 8.20 -7.71 0.10
N PHE A 103 6.92 -7.85 0.44
CA PHE A 103 5.82 -8.10 -0.51
C PHE A 103 6.07 -9.28 -1.49
N PRO A 104 6.32 -10.51 -1.00
CA PRO A 104 6.75 -11.63 -1.83
C PRO A 104 5.70 -12.09 -2.86
N LYS A 105 4.40 -11.86 -2.60
CA LYS A 105 3.28 -12.27 -3.46
C LYS A 105 2.69 -11.11 -4.29
N LEU A 106 3.22 -9.90 -4.15
CA LEU A 106 2.66 -8.70 -4.78
C LEU A 106 2.91 -8.73 -6.29
N ARG A 107 1.85 -8.59 -7.07
CA ARG A 107 1.87 -8.59 -8.54
C ARG A 107 1.62 -7.21 -9.14
N LEU A 108 0.93 -6.34 -8.41
CA LEU A 108 0.66 -4.98 -8.83
C LEU A 108 0.99 -4.01 -7.70
N LEU A 109 1.82 -3.02 -8.01
CA LEU A 109 2.07 -1.86 -7.18
C LEU A 109 1.76 -0.61 -8.01
N SER A 110 0.83 0.20 -7.52
CA SER A 110 0.48 1.48 -8.12
C SER A 110 0.58 2.56 -7.05
N ILE A 111 1.47 3.52 -7.25
CA ILE A 111 1.56 4.76 -6.48
C ILE A 111 1.21 5.89 -7.46
N SER A 112 0.19 6.68 -7.14
CA SER A 112 -0.25 7.83 -7.94
C SER A 112 -0.40 9.07 -7.07
N ASP A 113 -0.15 10.25 -7.66
CA ASP A 113 -0.25 11.56 -7.01
C ASP A 113 0.58 11.62 -5.71
N ALA A 114 1.88 11.34 -5.85
CA ALA A 114 2.86 11.36 -4.76
C ALA A 114 3.89 12.47 -5.02
N PRO A 115 3.53 13.75 -4.84
CA PRO A 115 4.32 14.89 -5.32
C PRO A 115 5.69 15.06 -4.66
N GLN A 116 5.91 14.44 -3.49
CA GLN A 116 7.20 14.51 -2.78
C GLN A 116 8.11 13.31 -3.02
N LEU A 117 7.58 12.23 -3.62
CA LEU A 117 8.33 11.01 -3.89
C LEU A 117 9.44 11.32 -4.89
N ASN A 118 10.69 11.12 -4.46
CA ASN A 118 11.86 11.39 -5.27
C ASN A 118 12.87 10.25 -5.29
N ASP A 119 12.71 9.26 -4.40
CA ASP A 119 13.59 8.11 -4.29
C ASP A 119 12.78 6.82 -4.09
N VAL A 120 13.10 5.79 -4.88
CA VAL A 120 12.51 4.45 -4.77
C VAL A 120 13.65 3.45 -4.83
N VAL A 121 13.82 2.65 -3.77
CA VAL A 121 14.89 1.66 -3.67
C VAL A 121 14.30 0.27 -3.53
N VAL A 122 14.74 -0.63 -4.39
CA VAL A 122 14.33 -2.04 -4.43
C VAL A 122 15.57 -2.91 -4.19
N GLU A 123 15.66 -3.49 -3.00
CA GLU A 123 16.75 -4.43 -2.69
C GLU A 123 16.59 -5.75 -3.44
N GLU A 124 17.70 -6.49 -3.57
CA GLU A 124 17.65 -7.84 -4.12
C GLU A 124 16.65 -8.69 -3.31
N SER A 125 15.85 -9.48 -4.01
CA SER A 125 14.77 -10.30 -3.41
C SER A 125 13.58 -9.54 -2.81
N ALA A 126 13.50 -8.22 -2.96
CA ALA A 126 12.23 -7.50 -2.76
C ALA A 126 11.29 -7.74 -3.96
N LEU A 127 9.96 -7.68 -3.74
CA LEU A 127 8.96 -7.59 -4.82
C LEU A 127 9.09 -8.68 -5.92
N GLN A 128 9.53 -9.89 -5.57
CA GLN A 128 9.92 -10.94 -6.53
C GLN A 128 8.82 -11.35 -7.53
N SER A 129 7.55 -11.17 -7.15
CA SER A 129 6.38 -11.53 -7.97
C SER A 129 5.78 -10.35 -8.76
N LEU A 130 6.41 -9.17 -8.72
CA LEU A 130 5.83 -7.94 -9.25
C LEU A 130 5.78 -7.94 -10.79
N VAL A 131 4.57 -7.88 -11.33
CA VAL A 131 4.30 -7.90 -12.78
C VAL A 131 4.01 -6.50 -13.32
N HIS A 132 3.43 -5.64 -12.48
CA HIS A 132 3.03 -4.28 -12.84
C HIS A 132 3.54 -3.30 -11.78
N LEU A 133 4.38 -2.35 -12.20
CA LEU A 133 4.77 -1.18 -11.43
C LEU A 133 4.27 0.09 -12.12
N SER A 134 3.51 0.91 -11.40
CA SER A 134 3.04 2.22 -11.85
C SER A 134 3.38 3.27 -10.81
N LEU A 135 4.13 4.29 -11.20
CA LEU A 135 4.52 5.44 -10.37
C LEU A 135 4.14 6.73 -11.12
N THR A 136 2.85 7.03 -11.20
CA THR A 136 2.33 8.14 -12.02
C THR A 136 2.11 9.41 -11.19
N ASP A 137 2.16 10.58 -11.81
CA ASP A 137 1.98 11.87 -11.12
C ASP A 137 2.95 12.03 -9.93
N CYS A 138 4.20 11.58 -10.10
CA CYS A 138 5.31 11.69 -9.15
C CYS A 138 6.37 12.69 -9.67
N PRO A 139 6.10 14.01 -9.72
CA PRO A 139 6.94 15.01 -10.40
C PRO A 139 8.39 15.11 -9.91
N GLU A 140 8.68 14.70 -8.67
CA GLU A 140 10.05 14.72 -8.13
C GLU A 140 10.83 13.43 -8.40
N LEU A 141 10.18 12.37 -8.88
CA LEU A 141 10.82 11.11 -9.26
C LEU A 141 11.46 11.26 -10.65
N LYS A 142 12.70 11.73 -10.66
CA LYS A 142 13.44 12.11 -11.90
C LYS A 142 14.25 10.96 -12.51
N ALA A 143 14.28 9.82 -11.85
CA ALA A 143 15.08 8.66 -12.25
C ALA A 143 14.28 7.36 -12.06
N LEU A 144 14.76 6.29 -12.69
CA LEU A 144 14.27 4.95 -12.42
C LEU A 144 14.50 4.57 -10.95
N PRO A 145 13.64 3.73 -10.34
CA PRO A 145 13.91 3.13 -9.05
C PRO A 145 15.29 2.46 -9.02
N ASP A 146 16.04 2.69 -7.94
CA ASP A 146 17.30 1.99 -7.69
C ASP A 146 17.02 0.50 -7.46
N GLY A 147 17.78 -0.38 -8.10
CA GLY A 147 17.56 -1.82 -8.08
C GLY A 147 16.35 -2.31 -8.87
N ILE A 148 15.84 -1.53 -9.84
CA ILE A 148 14.76 -1.96 -10.74
C ILE A 148 15.08 -3.28 -11.47
N GLU A 149 16.36 -3.56 -11.75
CA GLU A 149 16.84 -4.81 -12.35
C GLU A 149 16.58 -6.05 -11.50
N HIS A 150 16.30 -5.89 -10.21
CA HIS A 150 15.92 -6.99 -9.32
C HIS A 150 14.48 -7.49 -9.59
N LEU A 151 13.64 -6.70 -10.27
CA LEU A 151 12.25 -7.04 -10.58
C LEU A 151 12.13 -7.96 -11.80
N ARG A 152 12.60 -9.21 -11.66
CA ARG A 152 12.73 -10.17 -12.77
C ARG A 152 11.41 -10.61 -13.42
N THR A 153 10.28 -10.37 -12.78
CA THR A 153 8.94 -10.75 -13.29
C THR A 153 8.15 -9.56 -13.85
N LEU A 154 8.75 -8.37 -13.90
CA LEU A 154 8.10 -7.14 -14.33
C LEU A 154 7.78 -7.17 -15.83
N GLU A 155 6.50 -7.01 -16.16
CA GLU A 155 6.01 -6.95 -17.54
C GLU A 155 5.56 -5.53 -17.94
N LYS A 156 5.15 -4.72 -16.97
CA LYS A 156 4.59 -3.38 -17.18
C LYS A 156 5.22 -2.38 -16.23
N LEU A 157 5.75 -1.31 -16.79
CA LEU A 157 6.34 -0.19 -16.06
C LEU A 157 5.75 1.13 -16.57
N TYR A 158 5.18 1.92 -15.67
CA TYR A 158 4.71 3.28 -15.92
C TYR A 158 5.35 4.23 -14.90
N LEU A 159 5.84 5.37 -15.38
CA LEU A 159 6.50 6.44 -14.62
C LEU A 159 5.96 7.79 -15.09
#